data_AF-A0A915AKP1-F1
#
_entry.id   AF-A0A915AKP1-F1
#
_cell.length_a   1.000
_cell.length_b   1.000
_cell.length_c   1.000
_cell.angle_alpha   90.00
_cell.angle_beta   90.00
_cell.angle_gamma   90.00
#
_symmetry.space_group_name_H-M   'P 1'
#
loop_
_entity.id
_entity.type
_entity.pdbx_description
1 polymer ?
#
loop_
_entity_poly.entity_id
_entity_poly.type
_entity_poly.pdbx_seq_one_letter_code
_entity_poly.pdbx_strand_id
1 'polypeptide(L)'
;MNAAPKWRQLEIVPVTILFNLYEFIRVLTNFSEYYEKNTEDRPLEGIRSFIFKWQLHLHERGNQNAKMIGTGGEMLKSLSLLLSHLHGLNELELRELQLEPWECNHFVDDLLYQFDSQLTSLCLINLTKVPRPFLQIGLFLYLEHLTVSPQHLDESVVILVADLRQLKSFIIYQNEKALGASAVSAKAWQAFSASNKHTRVYLIQVNHTVIYSFNQTPLFTQLSLKIQLVN
;
A
#
# COMPACT_ATOMS: atom_id res chain seq x y z
N MET A 1 -6.98 -26.53 -20.83
CA MET A 1 -6.82 -25.10 -21.16
C MET A 1 -6.14 -24.42 -19.98
N ASN A 2 -4.85 -24.11 -20.08
CA ASN A 2 -4.14 -23.36 -19.04
C ASN A 2 -4.53 -21.88 -19.17
N ALA A 3 -5.51 -21.45 -18.39
CA ALA A 3 -6.01 -20.06 -18.42
C ALA A 3 -5.13 -19.08 -17.63
N ALA A 4 -4.32 -19.58 -16.69
CA ALA A 4 -3.50 -18.77 -15.79
C ALA A 4 -2.53 -17.79 -16.50
N PRO A 5 -1.85 -18.15 -17.61
CA PRO A 5 -0.97 -17.21 -18.33
C PRO A 5 -1.69 -15.98 -18.92
N LYS A 6 -3.04 -16.04 -19.03
CA LYS A 6 -3.86 -14.92 -19.52
C LYS A 6 -4.33 -14.00 -18.39
N TRP A 7 -4.17 -14.39 -17.12
CA TRP A 7 -4.53 -13.55 -15.99
C TRP A 7 -3.61 -12.34 -15.93
N ARG A 8 -4.20 -11.16 -15.72
CA ARG A 8 -3.49 -9.88 -15.64
C ARG A 8 -3.68 -9.17 -14.31
N GLN A 9 -4.80 -9.43 -13.65
CA GLN A 9 -5.16 -8.79 -12.39
C GLN A 9 -5.71 -9.83 -11.43
N LEU A 10 -5.30 -9.72 -10.17
CA LEU A 10 -5.85 -10.47 -9.06
C LEU A 10 -6.33 -9.48 -8.01
N GLU A 11 -7.64 -9.46 -7.80
CA GLU A 11 -8.28 -8.56 -6.84
C GLU A 11 -8.99 -9.39 -5.76
N ILE A 12 -8.59 -9.16 -4.51
CA ILE A 12 -9.20 -9.73 -3.33
C ILE A 12 -9.94 -8.59 -2.60
N VAL A 13 -11.25 -8.56 -2.83
CA VAL A 13 -12.19 -7.66 -2.16
C VAL A 13 -12.56 -8.17 -0.77
N PRO A 14 -13.11 -7.32 0.10
CA PRO A 14 -13.61 -7.73 1.41
C PRO A 14 -14.45 -9.01 1.38
N VAL A 15 -14.04 -9.98 2.20
CA VAL A 15 -14.72 -11.26 2.37
C VAL A 15 -15.37 -11.35 3.75
N THR A 16 -16.48 -12.09 3.82
CA THR A 16 -17.15 -12.41 5.10
C THR A 16 -16.60 -13.66 5.76
N ILE A 17 -16.00 -14.58 4.97
CA ILE A 17 -15.51 -15.88 5.44
C ILE A 17 -13.98 -15.94 5.32
N LEU A 18 -13.29 -15.70 6.44
CA LEU A 18 -11.82 -15.70 6.50
C LEU A 18 -11.19 -17.03 6.05
N PHE A 19 -11.81 -18.15 6.43
CA PHE A 19 -11.33 -19.49 6.05
C PHE A 19 -11.23 -19.65 4.53
N ASN A 20 -12.26 -19.24 3.78
CA ASN A 20 -12.27 -19.36 2.33
C ASN A 20 -11.17 -18.52 1.68
N LEU A 21 -10.92 -17.32 2.22
CA LEU A 21 -9.85 -16.46 1.72
C LEU A 21 -8.46 -17.06 2.00
N TYR A 22 -8.24 -17.55 3.22
CA TYR A 22 -6.99 -18.23 3.56
C TYR A 22 -6.75 -19.43 2.65
N GLU A 23 -7.76 -20.29 2.47
CA GLU A 23 -7.67 -21.46 1.60
C GLU A 23 -7.45 -21.08 0.12
N PHE A 24 -8.10 -20.01 -0.35
CA PHE A 24 -7.89 -19.51 -1.70
C PHE A 24 -6.43 -19.10 -1.94
N ILE A 25 -5.87 -18.28 -1.04
CA ILE A 25 -4.46 -17.86 -1.10
C ILE A 25 -3.56 -19.10 -1.08
N ARG A 26 -3.80 -20.02 -0.14
CA ARG A 26 -3.01 -21.25 0.02
C ARG A 26 -3.03 -22.13 -1.23
N VAL A 27 -4.20 -22.34 -1.85
CA VAL A 27 -4.34 -23.13 -3.07
C VAL A 27 -3.58 -22.47 -4.23
N LEU A 28 -3.70 -21.15 -4.38
CA LEU A 28 -3.04 -20.40 -5.46
C LEU A 28 -1.51 -20.39 -5.29
N THR A 29 -1.02 -20.23 -4.07
CA THR A 29 0.39 -20.36 -3.73
C THR A 29 0.90 -21.76 -4.04
N ASN A 30 0.23 -22.81 -3.54
CA ASN A 30 0.64 -24.20 -3.78
C ASN A 30 0.65 -24.56 -5.27
N PHE A 31 -0.31 -24.03 -6.03
CA PHE A 31 -0.34 -24.17 -7.48
C PHE A 31 0.92 -23.56 -8.11
N SER A 32 1.30 -22.34 -7.71
CA SER A 32 2.50 -21.67 -8.23
C SER A 32 3.77 -22.41 -7.85
N GLU A 33 3.92 -22.77 -6.57
CA GLU A 33 5.07 -23.55 -6.09
C GLU A 33 5.23 -24.87 -6.83
N TYR A 34 4.12 -25.57 -7.11
CA TYR A 34 4.17 -26.84 -7.81
C TYR A 34 4.77 -26.69 -9.21
N TYR A 35 4.32 -25.70 -9.99
CA TYR A 35 4.86 -25.49 -11.34
C TYR A 35 6.30 -24.99 -11.29
N GLU A 36 6.62 -24.03 -10.42
CA GLU A 36 7.99 -23.48 -10.33
C GLU A 36 9.03 -24.50 -9.86
N LYS A 37 8.64 -25.51 -9.06
CA LYS A 37 9.54 -26.58 -8.59
C LYS A 37 9.69 -27.73 -9.59
N ASN A 38 8.66 -28.01 -10.38
CA ASN A 38 8.61 -29.22 -11.24
C ASN A 38 8.73 -28.92 -12.74
N THR A 39 8.65 -27.66 -13.14
CA THR A 39 8.68 -27.21 -14.54
C THR A 39 9.42 -25.88 -14.67
N GLU A 40 9.66 -25.41 -15.90
CA GLU A 40 10.17 -24.05 -16.15
C GLU A 40 9.04 -22.99 -16.15
N ASP A 41 7.78 -23.41 -16.01
CA ASP A 41 6.63 -22.52 -16.09
C ASP A 41 6.43 -21.73 -14.79
N ARG A 42 6.18 -20.43 -14.94
CA ARG A 42 5.70 -19.54 -13.87
C ARG A 42 4.24 -19.19 -14.12
N PRO A 43 3.29 -19.94 -13.56
CA PRO A 43 1.90 -19.87 -14.02
C PRO A 43 1.22 -18.53 -13.70
N LEU A 44 1.73 -17.78 -12.73
CA LEU A 44 1.23 -16.46 -12.33
C LEU A 44 2.06 -15.28 -12.86
N GLU A 45 3.10 -15.51 -13.67
CA GLU A 45 3.94 -14.44 -14.24
C GLU A 45 3.16 -13.43 -15.08
N GLY A 46 1.99 -13.83 -15.58
CA GLY A 46 1.10 -12.95 -16.33
C GLY A 46 0.44 -11.85 -15.49
N ILE A 47 0.35 -12.01 -14.17
CA ILE A 47 -0.31 -11.07 -13.27
C ILE A 47 0.56 -9.82 -13.15
N ARG A 48 -0.05 -8.67 -13.47
CA ARG A 48 0.55 -7.34 -13.44
C ARG A 48 0.03 -6.54 -12.24
N SER A 49 -1.25 -6.67 -11.92
CA SER A 49 -1.89 -5.90 -10.84
C SER A 49 -2.43 -6.81 -9.73
N PHE A 50 -2.10 -6.48 -8.49
CA PHE A 50 -2.60 -7.18 -7.30
C PHE A 50 -3.22 -6.17 -6.33
N ILE A 51 -4.49 -6.41 -6.00
CA ILE A 51 -5.27 -5.56 -5.10
C ILE A 51 -5.75 -6.43 -3.94
N PHE A 52 -5.39 -6.05 -2.73
CA PHE A 52 -5.86 -6.70 -1.51
C PHE A 52 -6.45 -5.66 -0.57
N LYS A 53 -7.76 -5.76 -0.35
CA LYS A 53 -8.49 -4.90 0.58
C LYS A 53 -9.04 -5.73 1.73
N TRP A 54 -8.47 -5.53 2.91
CA TRP A 54 -8.98 -6.16 4.12
C TRP A 54 -10.20 -5.42 4.67
N GLN A 55 -11.27 -6.16 4.94
CA GLN A 55 -12.36 -5.68 5.78
C GLN A 55 -13.12 -6.88 6.30
N LEU A 56 -12.79 -7.30 7.52
CA LEU A 56 -13.48 -8.40 8.18
C LEU A 56 -14.82 -7.90 8.73
N HIS A 57 -15.92 -8.24 8.05
CA HIS A 57 -17.28 -7.99 8.53
C HIS A 57 -17.65 -9.06 9.56
N LEU A 58 -17.17 -8.91 10.79
CA LEU A 58 -17.71 -9.70 11.90
C LEU A 58 -19.10 -9.15 12.22
N HIS A 59 -20.15 -9.87 11.78
CA HIS A 59 -21.48 -9.66 12.32
C HIS A 59 -21.50 -10.10 13.79
N GLU A 60 -21.05 -9.23 14.71
CA GLU A 60 -21.34 -9.41 16.13
C GLU A 60 -22.82 -9.10 16.34
N ARG A 61 -23.63 -10.14 16.58
CA ARG A 61 -24.97 -9.97 17.15
C ARG A 61 -24.81 -9.30 18.52
N GLY A 62 -25.03 -7.98 18.57
CA GLY A 62 -25.33 -7.27 19.81
C GLY A 62 -24.23 -6.40 20.41
N ASN A 63 -23.10 -6.18 19.75
CA ASN A 63 -22.08 -5.24 20.26
C ASN A 63 -21.67 -4.25 19.15
N GLN A 64 -21.83 -2.96 19.42
CA GLN A 64 -21.53 -1.88 18.45
C GLN A 64 -20.02 -1.61 18.29
N ASN A 65 -19.18 -2.32 19.06
CA ASN A 65 -17.73 -2.23 18.98
C ASN A 65 -17.19 -3.45 18.24
N ALA A 66 -17.37 -3.48 16.92
CA ALA A 66 -16.74 -4.49 16.08
C ALA A 66 -15.21 -4.43 16.30
N LYS A 67 -14.67 -5.41 17.03
CA LYS A 67 -13.23 -5.51 17.28
C LYS A 67 -12.54 -5.76 15.93
N MET A 68 -11.91 -4.73 15.37
CA MET A 68 -11.12 -4.88 14.14
C MET A 68 -9.95 -5.84 14.42
N ILE A 69 -10.05 -7.04 13.87
CA ILE A 69 -8.97 -8.03 13.85
C ILE A 69 -8.04 -7.63 12.69
N GLY A 70 -6.79 -7.28 13.01
CA GLY A 70 -5.76 -6.99 12.01
C GLY A 70 -5.33 -8.24 11.24
N THR A 71 -4.70 -8.07 10.07
CA THR A 71 -4.28 -9.18 9.19
C THR A 71 -2.90 -9.75 9.51
N GLY A 72 -2.43 -9.66 10.76
CA GLY A 72 -1.12 -10.19 11.17
C GLY A 72 -1.05 -11.73 11.13
N GLY A 73 0.04 -12.29 11.66
CA GLY A 73 0.20 -13.74 11.81
C GLY A 73 0.12 -14.52 10.48
N GLU A 74 -0.60 -15.65 10.48
CA GLU A 74 -0.65 -16.59 9.35
C GLU A 74 -1.26 -16.01 8.08
N MET A 75 -2.14 -15.03 8.20
CA MET A 75 -2.73 -14.36 7.04
C MET A 75 -1.69 -13.50 6.31
N LEU A 76 -0.92 -12.69 7.04
CA LEU A 76 0.18 -11.90 6.48
C LEU A 76 1.24 -12.81 5.84
N LYS A 77 1.61 -13.91 6.51
CA LYS A 77 2.56 -14.89 5.96
C LYS A 77 2.08 -15.49 4.64
N SER A 78 0.80 -15.90 4.59
CA SER A 78 0.21 -16.48 3.38
C SER A 78 0.13 -15.47 2.25
N LEU A 79 -0.22 -14.21 2.57
CA LEU A 79 -0.21 -13.11 1.61
C LEU A 79 1.20 -12.84 1.07
N SER A 80 2.21 -12.74 1.95
CA SER A 80 3.61 -12.55 1.56
C SER A 80 4.10 -13.68 0.65
N LEU A 81 3.77 -14.93 0.99
CA LEU A 81 4.15 -16.08 0.18
C LEU A 81 3.46 -16.07 -1.21
N LEU A 82 2.18 -15.70 -1.30
CA LEU A 82 1.52 -15.53 -2.59
C LEU A 82 2.20 -14.43 -3.42
N LEU A 83 2.48 -13.27 -2.81
CA LEU A 83 3.17 -12.17 -3.48
C LEU A 83 4.52 -12.64 -4.04
N SER A 84 5.26 -13.51 -3.34
CA SER A 84 6.54 -14.09 -3.78
C SER A 84 6.50 -14.81 -5.13
N HIS A 85 5.31 -15.25 -5.57
CA HIS A 85 5.10 -15.92 -6.87
C HIS A 85 4.54 -14.99 -7.97
N LEU A 86 4.23 -13.73 -7.64
CA LEU A 86 3.76 -12.74 -8.62
C LEU A 86 4.95 -12.04 -9.28
N HIS A 87 5.83 -12.80 -9.94
CA HIS A 87 7.05 -12.30 -10.59
C HIS A 87 6.79 -11.16 -11.59
N GLY A 88 5.58 -11.13 -12.15
CA GLY A 88 5.17 -10.15 -13.14
C GLY A 88 4.63 -8.83 -12.62
N LEU A 89 4.52 -8.66 -11.29
CA LEU A 89 3.74 -7.60 -10.67
C LEU A 89 4.36 -6.21 -10.89
N ASN A 90 3.57 -5.27 -11.40
CA ASN A 90 3.95 -3.86 -11.55
C ASN A 90 3.05 -2.91 -10.75
N GLU A 91 1.88 -3.36 -10.33
CA GLU A 91 0.94 -2.58 -9.53
C GLU A 91 0.54 -3.36 -8.28
N LEU A 92 0.78 -2.76 -7.10
CA LEU A 92 0.45 -3.35 -5.81
C LEU A 92 -0.42 -2.38 -5.00
N GLU A 93 -1.60 -2.86 -4.62
CA GLU A 93 -2.51 -2.14 -3.74
C GLU A 93 -2.83 -2.98 -2.50
N LEU A 94 -2.42 -2.47 -1.33
CA LEU A 94 -2.69 -3.06 -0.03
C LEU A 94 -3.45 -2.05 0.82
N ARG A 95 -4.67 -2.43 1.21
CA ARG A 95 -5.54 -1.57 2.01
C ARG A 95 -5.99 -2.27 3.28
N GLU A 96 -6.01 -1.49 4.35
CA GLU A 96 -6.68 -1.82 5.61
C GLU A 96 -6.08 -3.04 6.35
N LEU A 97 -4.81 -3.38 6.10
CA LEU A 97 -4.17 -4.52 6.77
C LEU A 97 -4.11 -4.35 8.30
N GLN A 98 -3.95 -3.10 8.78
CA GLN A 98 -3.98 -2.78 10.21
C GLN A 98 -3.00 -3.67 11.01
N LEU A 99 -1.76 -3.76 10.53
CA LEU A 99 -0.69 -4.56 11.12
C LEU A 99 -0.12 -3.90 12.38
N GLU A 100 0.50 -4.72 13.23
CA GLU A 100 1.37 -4.22 14.27
C GLU A 100 2.70 -3.70 13.68
N PRO A 101 3.34 -2.67 14.26
CA PRO A 101 4.53 -2.05 13.66
C PRO A 101 5.68 -3.00 13.36
N TRP A 102 5.90 -4.01 14.22
CA TRP A 102 7.01 -4.96 14.04
C TRP A 102 6.76 -5.95 12.89
N GLU A 103 5.51 -6.37 12.67
CA GLU A 103 5.15 -7.24 11.53
C GLU A 103 5.26 -6.46 10.23
N CYS A 104 4.85 -5.19 10.25
CA CYS A 104 4.80 -4.35 9.08
C CYS A 104 6.19 -4.00 8.52
N ASN A 105 7.20 -3.78 9.37
CA ASN A 105 8.54 -3.43 8.88
C ASN A 105 9.12 -4.57 8.03
N HIS A 106 9.13 -5.79 8.56
CA HIS A 106 9.61 -6.96 7.82
C HIS A 106 8.83 -7.16 6.52
N PHE A 107 7.51 -7.01 6.57
CA PHE A 107 6.68 -7.16 5.39
C PHE A 107 7.00 -6.11 4.31
N VAL A 108 7.21 -4.84 4.66
CA VAL A 108 7.59 -3.80 3.68
C VAL A 108 9.00 -4.02 3.15
N ASP A 109 9.93 -4.51 3.97
CA ASP A 109 11.27 -4.89 3.53
C ASP A 109 11.21 -6.05 2.51
N ASP A 110 10.36 -7.05 2.76
CA ASP A 110 10.13 -8.17 1.82
C ASP A 110 9.55 -7.67 0.48
N LEU A 111 8.57 -6.76 0.53
CA LEU A 111 8.01 -6.14 -0.68
C LEU A 111 9.06 -5.38 -1.47
N LEU A 112 9.95 -4.64 -0.78
CA LEU A 112 11.02 -3.91 -1.43
C LEU A 112 12.01 -4.89 -2.07
N TYR A 113 12.49 -5.89 -1.32
CA TYR A 113 13.40 -6.91 -1.83
C TYR A 113 12.87 -7.59 -3.09
N GLN A 114 11.56 -7.80 -3.15
CA GLN A 114 10.93 -8.48 -4.27
C GLN A 114 10.64 -7.56 -5.47
N PHE A 115 10.23 -6.31 -5.23
CA PHE A 115 9.62 -5.47 -6.27
C PHE A 115 10.31 -4.13 -6.52
N ASP A 116 11.46 -3.85 -5.88
CA ASP A 116 12.19 -2.57 -5.96
C ASP A 116 12.43 -2.06 -7.40
N SER A 117 12.60 -2.99 -8.33
CA SER A 117 13.06 -2.75 -9.70
C SER A 117 11.97 -2.89 -10.77
N GLN A 118 10.74 -3.24 -10.39
CA GLN A 118 9.63 -3.46 -11.33
C GLN A 118 8.33 -2.75 -10.99
N LEU A 119 8.13 -2.36 -9.73
CA LEU A 119 6.87 -1.76 -9.30
C LEU A 119 6.75 -0.32 -9.82
N THR A 120 5.70 -0.07 -10.61
CA THR A 120 5.38 1.26 -11.15
C THR A 120 4.24 1.95 -10.39
N SER A 121 3.39 1.18 -9.68
CA SER A 121 2.31 1.71 -8.85
C SER A 121 2.25 1.02 -7.50
N LEU A 122 2.24 1.82 -6.43
CA LEU A 122 2.18 1.34 -5.04
C LEU A 122 1.11 2.11 -4.28
N CYS A 123 0.16 1.38 -3.72
CA CYS A 123 -0.88 1.94 -2.87
C CYS A 123 -0.87 1.24 -1.49
N LEU A 124 -0.49 1.98 -0.45
CA LEU A 124 -0.41 1.51 0.94
C LEU A 124 -1.34 2.32 1.83
N ILE A 125 -2.56 1.83 2.05
CA ILE A 125 -3.57 2.51 2.86
C ILE A 125 -3.77 1.77 4.18
N ASN A 126 -3.62 2.49 5.29
CA ASN A 126 -3.93 2.00 6.63
C ASN A 126 -3.23 0.67 6.94
N LEU A 127 -1.94 0.61 6.58
CA LEU A 127 -1.13 -0.60 6.67
C LEU A 127 -0.86 -0.99 8.12
N THR A 128 -0.77 -0.01 9.03
CA THR A 128 -0.56 -0.22 10.47
C THR A 128 -1.72 0.32 11.30
N LYS A 129 -1.85 -0.13 12.55
CA LYS A 129 -2.84 0.39 13.52
C LYS A 129 -2.45 1.74 14.12
N VAL A 130 -1.16 2.07 14.08
CA VAL A 130 -0.58 3.27 14.70
C VAL A 130 0.30 4.01 13.69
N PRO A 131 0.52 5.32 13.87
CA PRO A 131 1.45 6.09 13.04
C PRO A 131 2.83 5.43 12.95
N ARG A 132 3.28 5.18 11.71
CA ARG A 132 4.53 4.51 11.41
C ARG A 132 5.02 4.92 10.03
N PRO A 133 6.00 5.84 9.95
CA PRO A 133 6.65 6.21 8.70
C PRO A 133 7.43 5.05 8.07
N PHE A 134 7.45 4.98 6.73
CA PHE A 134 8.19 3.95 5.98
C PHE A 134 9.20 4.58 5.02
N LEU A 135 10.49 4.56 5.40
CA LEU A 135 11.58 5.06 4.55
C LEU A 135 11.73 4.21 3.27
N GLN A 136 11.38 2.93 3.34
CA GLN A 136 11.42 1.97 2.24
C GLN A 136 10.62 2.43 1.02
N ILE A 137 9.59 3.26 1.20
CA ILE A 137 8.79 3.82 0.09
C ILE A 137 9.69 4.61 -0.88
N GLY A 138 10.70 5.32 -0.36
CA GLY A 138 11.65 6.07 -1.18
C GLY A 138 12.66 5.21 -1.93
N LEU A 139 12.61 3.89 -1.81
CA LEU A 139 13.54 2.95 -2.45
C LEU A 139 12.93 2.20 -3.65
N PHE A 140 11.63 2.37 -3.93
CA PHE A 140 11.01 1.86 -5.16
C PHE A 140 11.35 2.78 -6.35
N LEU A 141 12.52 2.57 -6.95
CA LEU A 141 13.14 3.53 -7.88
C LEU A 141 12.36 3.75 -9.19
N TYR A 142 11.50 2.80 -9.56
CA TYR A 142 10.69 2.82 -10.79
C TYR A 142 9.25 3.27 -10.56
N LEU A 143 8.93 3.71 -9.34
CA LEU A 143 7.58 4.09 -8.99
C LEU A 143 7.13 5.34 -9.74
N GLU A 144 6.03 5.22 -10.48
CA GLU A 144 5.37 6.32 -11.17
C GLU A 144 4.19 6.87 -10.37
N HIS A 145 3.54 6.00 -9.60
CA HIS A 145 2.33 6.32 -8.84
C HIS A 145 2.46 5.82 -7.39
N LEU A 146 2.41 6.74 -6.44
CA LEU A 146 2.40 6.45 -5.02
C LEU A 146 1.09 6.93 -4.40
N THR A 147 0.37 6.04 -3.72
CA THR A 147 -0.75 6.40 -2.84
C THR A 147 -0.48 5.88 -1.44
N VAL A 148 -0.58 6.73 -0.42
CA VAL A 148 -0.24 6.34 0.95
C VAL A 148 -1.08 7.07 2.00
N SER A 149 -1.39 6.40 3.12
CA SER A 149 -2.00 7.05 4.28
C SER A 149 -1.03 8.04 4.95
N PRO A 150 -1.50 9.19 5.48
CA PRO A 150 -0.63 10.19 6.11
C PRO A 150 0.11 9.66 7.34
N GLN A 151 -0.42 8.63 8.00
CA GLN A 151 0.23 7.96 9.13
C GLN A 151 1.57 7.28 8.77
N HIS A 152 1.85 7.10 7.47
CA HIS A 152 3.09 6.50 6.95
C HIS A 152 4.09 7.52 6.41
N LEU A 153 3.81 8.81 6.63
CA LEU A 153 4.66 9.90 6.20
C LEU A 153 5.28 10.61 7.40
N ASP A 154 6.56 10.94 7.27
CA ASP A 154 7.24 11.96 8.05
C ASP A 154 8.11 12.81 7.11
N GLU A 155 8.88 13.73 7.68
CA GLU A 155 9.77 14.59 6.89
C GLU A 155 10.80 13.77 6.08
N SER A 156 11.34 12.71 6.67
CA SER A 156 12.37 11.87 6.05
C SER A 156 11.80 11.09 4.87
N VAL A 157 10.61 10.51 5.02
CA VAL A 157 9.92 9.81 3.94
C VAL A 157 9.63 10.78 2.79
N VAL A 158 9.12 11.97 3.08
CA VAL A 158 8.84 12.97 2.03
C VAL A 158 10.11 13.39 1.30
N ILE A 159 11.23 13.58 2.01
CA ILE A 159 12.52 13.90 1.38
C ILE A 159 12.97 12.76 0.45
N LEU A 160 12.90 11.50 0.90
CA LEU A 160 13.30 10.36 0.07
C LEU A 160 12.39 10.17 -1.15
N VAL A 161 11.08 10.35 -0.99
CA VAL A 161 10.13 10.29 -2.12
C VAL A 161 10.41 11.40 -3.14
N ALA A 162 10.97 12.54 -2.74
CA ALA A 162 11.37 13.60 -3.67
C ALA A 162 12.45 13.13 -4.66
N ASP A 163 13.31 12.19 -4.26
CA ASP A 163 14.41 11.68 -5.08
C ASP A 163 13.96 10.65 -6.14
N LEU A 164 12.71 10.19 -6.07
CA LEU A 164 12.13 9.28 -7.06
C LEU A 164 11.92 9.99 -8.40
N ARG A 165 12.79 9.68 -9.38
CA ARG A 165 12.86 10.36 -10.68
C ARG A 165 11.72 10.04 -11.63
N GLN A 166 11.04 8.91 -11.43
CA GLN A 166 9.94 8.47 -12.29
C GLN A 166 8.57 8.86 -11.73
N LEU A 167 8.52 9.41 -10.52
CA LEU A 167 7.28 9.65 -9.81
C LEU A 167 6.45 10.74 -10.50
N LYS A 168 5.29 10.38 -11.01
CA LYS A 168 4.36 11.28 -11.71
C LYS A 168 3.28 11.79 -10.75
N SER A 169 2.80 10.93 -9.85
CA SER A 169 1.77 11.29 -8.89
C SER A 169 2.06 10.75 -7.49
N PHE A 170 1.92 11.63 -6.50
CA PHE A 170 2.00 11.29 -5.09
C PHE A 170 0.69 11.68 -4.40
N ILE A 171 -0.10 10.68 -4.02
CA ILE A 171 -1.42 10.84 -3.42
C ILE A 171 -1.34 10.52 -1.93
N ILE A 172 -1.71 11.49 -1.11
CA ILE A 172 -1.94 11.31 0.33
C ILE A 172 -3.42 11.02 0.51
N TYR A 173 -3.76 9.82 0.97
CA TYR A 173 -5.14 9.39 1.14
C TYR A 173 -5.50 9.38 2.62
N GLN A 174 -6.41 10.28 3.02
CA GLN A 174 -6.80 10.48 4.41
C GLN A 174 -8.25 10.04 4.65
N ASN A 175 -8.42 9.08 5.55
CA ASN A 175 -9.71 8.64 6.07
C ASN A 175 -9.71 8.61 7.61
N GLU A 176 -10.83 8.20 8.20
CA GLU A 176 -11.06 8.17 9.64
C GLU A 176 -10.12 7.25 10.43
N LYS A 177 -9.36 6.37 9.77
CA LYS A 177 -8.42 5.45 10.42
C LYS A 177 -6.99 5.97 10.45
N ALA A 178 -6.71 7.07 9.76
CA ALA A 178 -5.40 7.71 9.76
C ALA A 178 -5.16 8.59 11.01
N LEU A 179 -5.81 8.26 12.13
CA LEU A 179 -5.76 9.01 13.38
C LEU A 179 -4.35 8.99 13.99
N GLY A 180 -3.93 10.13 14.52
CA GLY A 180 -2.62 10.28 15.16
C GLY A 180 -1.46 10.56 14.18
N ALA A 181 -1.73 10.63 12.88
CA ALA A 181 -0.73 11.08 11.92
C ALA A 181 -0.26 12.50 12.25
N SER A 182 1.05 12.69 12.35
CA SER A 182 1.65 14.01 12.49
C SER A 182 1.75 14.67 11.13
N ALA A 183 1.42 15.96 11.04
CA ALA A 183 1.59 16.68 9.80
C ALA A 183 3.08 16.87 9.47
N VAL A 184 3.43 16.56 8.23
CA VAL A 184 4.75 16.87 7.68
C VAL A 184 4.92 18.38 7.59
N SER A 185 6.05 18.91 8.05
CA SER A 185 6.28 20.35 8.09
C SER A 185 6.34 20.98 6.69
N ALA A 186 5.99 22.26 6.62
CA ALA A 186 6.08 23.01 5.37
C ALA A 186 7.52 23.04 4.81
N LYS A 187 8.54 22.96 5.69
CA LYS A 187 9.96 22.93 5.30
C LYS A 187 10.29 21.65 4.51
N ALA A 188 9.81 20.49 4.96
CA ALA A 188 10.04 19.23 4.25
C ALA A 188 9.36 19.24 2.88
N TRP A 189 8.14 19.78 2.78
CA TRP A 189 7.46 19.94 1.49
C TRP A 189 8.14 20.96 0.57
N GLN A 190 8.71 22.04 1.12
CA GLN A 190 9.53 22.98 0.35
C GLN A 190 10.76 22.28 -0.21
N ALA A 191 11.45 21.46 0.59
CA ALA A 191 12.57 20.64 0.13
C ALA A 191 12.15 19.65 -0.97
N PHE A 192 11.02 18.96 -0.78
CA PHE A 192 10.42 18.10 -1.81
C PHE A 192 10.23 18.87 -3.12
N SER A 193 9.57 20.04 -3.05
CA SER A 193 9.30 20.85 -4.23
C SER A 193 10.56 21.42 -4.87
N ALA A 194 11.65 21.58 -4.13
CA ALA A 194 12.93 22.06 -4.64
C ALA A 194 13.63 20.97 -5.47
N SER A 195 13.64 19.74 -4.98
CA SER A 195 14.28 18.58 -5.63
C SER A 195 13.40 17.93 -6.71
N ASN A 196 12.08 17.95 -6.53
CA ASN A 196 11.11 17.30 -7.41
C ASN A 196 10.13 18.32 -8.02
N LYS A 197 10.33 18.63 -9.30
CA LYS A 197 9.52 19.59 -10.06
C LYS A 197 8.46 18.95 -10.95
N HIS A 198 8.44 17.62 -11.04
CA HIS A 198 7.64 16.88 -12.02
C HIS A 198 6.49 16.09 -11.38
N THR A 199 6.63 15.69 -10.10
CA THR A 199 5.57 14.98 -9.36
C THR A 199 4.41 15.90 -9.04
N ARG A 200 3.19 15.44 -9.33
CA ARG A 200 1.96 16.09 -8.84
C ARG A 200 1.57 15.51 -7.49
N VAL A 201 1.44 16.36 -6.48
CA VAL A 201 1.02 15.93 -5.14
C VAL A 201 -0.48 16.17 -4.97
N TYR A 202 -1.20 15.17 -4.47
CA TYR A 202 -2.62 15.24 -4.20
C TYR A 202 -2.93 14.89 -2.74
N LEU A 203 -3.92 15.57 -2.16
CA LEU A 203 -4.55 15.15 -0.90
C LEU A 203 -6.00 14.78 -1.18
N ILE A 204 -6.39 13.56 -0.82
CA ILE A 204 -7.75 13.05 -0.92
C ILE A 204 -8.30 12.85 0.49
N GLN A 205 -9.40 13.54 0.81
CA GLN A 205 -10.11 13.39 2.08
C GLN A 205 -11.49 12.75 1.85
N VAL A 206 -11.67 11.53 2.36
CA VAL A 206 -12.85 10.70 2.06
C VAL A 206 -14.15 11.25 2.65
N ASN A 207 -14.08 11.96 3.79
CA ASN A 207 -15.27 12.50 4.45
C ASN A 207 -15.77 13.83 3.86
N HIS A 208 -15.00 14.46 2.96
CA HIS A 208 -15.35 15.76 2.37
C HIS A 208 -15.26 15.80 0.83
N THR A 209 -14.88 14.70 0.17
CA THR A 209 -14.58 14.62 -1.27
C THR A 209 -13.91 15.89 -1.79
N VAL A 210 -12.82 16.30 -1.13
CA VAL A 210 -12.00 17.40 -1.61
C VAL A 210 -10.69 16.80 -2.12
N ILE A 211 -10.44 17.01 -3.41
CA ILE A 211 -9.17 16.71 -4.05
C ILE A 211 -8.40 18.02 -4.13
N TYR A 212 -7.30 18.09 -3.41
CA TYR A 212 -6.37 19.22 -3.53
C TYR A 212 -5.20 18.80 -4.41
N SER A 213 -4.88 19.59 -5.44
CA SER A 213 -3.68 19.42 -6.27
C SER A 213 -2.66 20.48 -5.89
N PHE A 214 -1.42 20.07 -5.61
CA PHE A 214 -0.35 20.95 -5.18
C PHE A 214 0.77 20.92 -6.21
N ASN A 215 0.96 22.03 -6.93
CA ASN A 215 1.99 22.13 -7.98
C ASN A 215 3.12 23.11 -7.61
N GLN A 216 2.98 23.93 -6.55
CA GLN A 216 3.94 25.01 -6.21
C GLN A 216 3.97 25.39 -4.70
N THR A 217 5.07 26.02 -4.31
CA THR A 217 5.53 26.39 -2.95
C THR A 217 4.50 27.04 -2.00
N PRO A 218 3.63 27.98 -2.41
CA PRO A 218 2.68 28.59 -1.47
C PRO A 218 1.53 27.65 -1.06
N LEU A 219 1.31 26.54 -1.78
CA LEU A 219 0.23 25.58 -1.48
C LEU A 219 0.69 24.50 -0.49
N PHE A 220 1.99 24.26 -0.32
CA PHE A 220 2.50 23.23 0.58
C PHE A 220 2.34 23.58 2.07
N THR A 221 2.33 24.87 2.42
CA THR A 221 1.94 25.30 3.77
C THR A 221 0.49 24.93 4.07
N GLN A 222 -0.39 24.91 3.06
CA GLN A 222 -1.77 24.46 3.21
C GLN A 222 -1.88 22.93 3.36
N LEU A 223 -0.96 22.14 2.79
CA LEU A 223 -0.89 20.68 3.02
C LEU A 223 -0.63 20.38 4.49
N SER A 224 0.38 21.00 5.09
CA SER A 224 0.70 20.84 6.52
C SER A 224 -0.48 21.23 7.41
N LEU A 225 -1.14 22.36 7.11
CA LEU A 225 -2.30 22.83 7.87
C LEU A 225 -3.53 21.91 7.69
N LYS A 226 -3.78 21.37 6.49
CA LYS A 226 -4.97 20.53 6.23
C LYS A 226 -4.85 19.10 6.76
N ILE A 227 -3.63 18.57 6.85
CA ILE A 227 -3.41 17.30 7.56
C ILE A 227 -3.68 17.49 9.07
N GLN A 228 -3.36 18.65 9.65
CA GLN A 228 -3.63 18.95 11.06
C GLN A 228 -5.11 19.13 11.41
N LEU A 229 -5.94 19.63 10.49
CA LEU A 229 -7.34 20.02 10.75
C LEU A 229 -8.33 18.84 10.95
N VAL A 230 -7.85 17.60 10.97
CA VAL A 230 -8.68 16.39 11.18
C VAL A 230 -8.25 15.61 12.45
N ASN A 231 -7.33 16.16 13.24
CA ASN A 231 -6.98 15.62 14.57
C ASN A 231 -7.90 16.20 15.66
#